data_AF-A0A2I3H281-F1
#
_entry.id   AF-A0A2I3H281-F1
#
_cell.length_a   1.000
_cell.length_b   1.000
_cell.length_c   1.000
_cell.angle_alpha   90.00
_cell.angle_beta   90.00
_cell.angle_gamma   90.00
#
_symmetry.space_group_name_H-M   'P 1'
#
loop_
_entity.id
_entity.type
_entity.pdbx_description
1 polymer ?
#
loop_
_entity_poly.entity_id
_entity_poly.type
_entity_poly.pdbx_seq_one_letter_code
_entity_poly.pdbx_strand_id
1 'polypeptide(L)'
;MEKDDPPQLVTPTSVKAIILRIEAAQLTRAQEDISTQLSDILDKVNCVINRFQEELGYDLKENAKSQQTDPKGKKRFILLEKIASFSKDAKTKEKHLYDILCWLGDWGDTLTHEIGPRKSEEEEATLDEWIEVTEKVLPLSLIATKRGMESLTALCSTLIEGQKKRSQRTKGRNARNLQMNPLSLLKKSQASHSLEPK
;
A
#
# COMPACT_ATOMS: atom_id res chain seq x y z
N MET A 1 99.23 22.53 -15.95
CA MET A 1 99.05 24.00 -15.96
C MET A 1 98.01 24.32 -14.92
N GLU A 2 98.47 24.91 -13.82
CA GLU A 2 97.66 25.48 -12.74
C GLU A 2 96.83 26.62 -13.31
N LYS A 3 95.52 26.63 -13.05
CA LYS A 3 94.60 27.65 -13.55
C LYS A 3 94.26 28.51 -12.34
N ASP A 4 94.92 29.65 -12.22
CA ASP A 4 94.67 30.65 -11.19
C ASP A 4 93.18 31.01 -11.14
N ASP A 5 92.53 30.66 -10.02
CA ASP A 5 91.15 31.04 -9.77
C ASP A 5 91.09 32.56 -9.49
N PRO A 6 90.11 33.28 -10.06
CA PRO A 6 89.99 34.71 -9.87
C PRO A 6 89.75 35.02 -8.38
N PRO A 7 90.26 36.16 -7.86
CA PRO A 7 90.15 36.49 -6.44
C PRO A 7 88.67 36.49 -6.03
N GLN A 8 88.31 35.56 -5.13
CA GLN A 8 86.99 35.48 -4.52
C GLN A 8 86.72 36.80 -3.80
N LEU A 9 85.84 37.62 -4.40
CA LEU A 9 85.31 38.81 -3.76
C LEU A 9 84.44 38.36 -2.59
N VAL A 10 85.05 38.24 -1.41
CA VAL A 10 84.33 37.90 -0.18
C VAL A 10 83.53 39.12 0.25
N THR A 11 82.20 39.01 0.20
CA THR A 11 81.31 40.05 0.69
C THR A 11 81.61 40.30 2.17
N PRO A 12 81.95 41.54 2.57
CA PRO A 12 82.26 41.85 3.96
C PRO A 12 81.12 41.43 4.89
N THR A 13 81.44 40.90 6.06
CA THR A 13 80.47 40.41 7.05
C THR A 13 79.41 41.46 7.41
N SER A 14 79.80 42.73 7.46
CA SER A 14 78.89 43.86 7.69
C SER A 14 77.82 43.99 6.60
N VAL A 15 78.20 43.83 5.33
CA VAL A 15 77.28 43.87 4.19
C VAL A 15 76.33 42.67 4.22
N LYS A 16 76.83 41.47 4.54
CA LYS A 16 76.00 40.26 4.66
C LYS A 16 74.96 40.40 5.80
N ALA A 17 75.35 40.96 6.94
CA ALA A 17 74.43 41.22 8.05
C ALA A 17 73.34 42.24 7.68
N ILE A 18 73.67 43.26 6.88
CA ILE A 18 72.69 44.23 6.38
C ILE A 18 71.70 43.56 5.42
N ILE A 19 72.19 42.74 4.48
CA ILE A 19 71.33 42.00 3.54
C ILE A 19 70.36 41.10 4.31
N LEU A 20 70.84 40.30 5.27
CA LEU A 20 69.97 39.44 6.08
C LEU A 20 68.90 40.21 6.85
N ARG A 21 69.23 41.41 7.37
CA ARG A 21 68.25 42.28 8.03
C ARG A 21 67.21 42.83 7.05
N ILE A 22 67.62 43.16 5.83
CA ILE A 22 66.71 43.62 4.78
C ILE A 22 65.79 42.48 4.36
N GLU A 23 66.32 41.28 4.12
CA GLU A 23 65.56 40.08 3.75
C GLU A 23 64.52 39.74 4.83
N ALA A 24 64.91 39.72 6.10
CA ALA A 24 64.00 39.49 7.21
C ALA A 24 62.89 40.56 7.26
N ALA A 25 63.25 41.84 7.15
CA ALA A 25 62.26 42.93 7.15
C ALA A 25 61.33 42.89 5.94
N GLN A 26 61.82 42.49 4.76
CA GLN A 26 61.01 42.32 3.55
C GLN A 26 60.05 41.13 3.69
N LEU A 27 60.53 40.01 4.25
CA LEU A 27 59.69 38.85 4.51
C LEU A 27 58.55 39.17 5.48
N THR A 28 58.84 39.85 6.59
CA THR A 28 57.80 40.28 7.55
C THR A 28 56.78 41.21 6.90
N ARG A 29 57.22 42.22 6.15
CA ARG A 29 56.30 43.14 5.45
C ARG A 29 55.41 42.41 4.44
N ALA A 30 55.96 41.48 3.66
CA ALA A 30 55.19 40.70 2.71
C ALA A 30 54.15 39.80 3.42
N GLN A 31 54.53 39.19 4.54
CA GLN A 31 53.61 38.35 5.32
C GLN A 31 52.45 39.18 5.91
N GLU A 32 52.74 40.35 6.46
CA GLU A 32 51.71 41.25 7.00
C GLU A 32 50.78 41.76 5.91
N ASP A 33 51.31 42.17 4.76
CA ASP A 33 50.52 42.63 3.61
C ASP A 33 49.58 41.54 3.09
N ILE A 34 50.10 40.32 2.87
CA ILE A 34 49.29 39.17 2.43
C ILE A 34 48.21 38.85 3.47
N SER A 35 48.57 38.81 4.76
CA SER A 35 47.60 38.54 5.84
C SER A 35 46.48 39.59 5.86
N THR A 36 46.82 40.86 5.68
CA THR A 36 45.85 41.96 5.65
C THR A 36 44.90 41.82 4.46
N GLN A 37 45.44 41.53 3.27
CA GLN A 37 44.62 41.34 2.07
C GLN A 37 43.70 40.12 2.18
N LEU A 38 44.18 39.00 2.72
CA LEU A 38 43.36 37.81 2.93
C LEU A 38 42.23 38.06 3.94
N SER A 39 42.50 38.83 4.99
CA SER A 39 41.46 39.23 5.95
C SER A 39 40.38 40.09 5.28
N ASP A 40 40.77 41.10 4.51
CA ASP A 40 39.81 41.96 3.80
C ASP A 40 38.97 41.18 2.78
N ILE A 41 39.58 40.23 2.06
CA ILE A 41 38.84 39.33 1.15
C ILE A 41 37.85 38.48 1.95
N LEU A 42 38.28 37.88 3.06
CA LEU A 42 37.42 37.05 3.90
C LEU A 42 36.24 37.85 4.45
N ASP A 43 36.48 39.08 4.91
CA ASP A 43 35.45 39.97 5.43
C ASP A 43 34.44 40.37 4.35
N LYS A 44 34.91 40.68 3.14
CA LYS A 44 34.04 40.95 1.98
C LYS A 44 33.20 39.74 1.61
N VAL A 45 33.80 38.56 1.53
CA VAL A 45 33.08 37.32 1.22
C VAL A 45 32.02 37.03 2.30
N ASN A 46 32.37 37.15 3.57
CA ASN A 46 31.42 36.97 4.68
C ASN A 46 30.28 38.01 4.64
N CYS A 47 30.58 39.27 4.34
CA CYS A 47 29.56 40.31 4.18
C CYS A 47 28.59 39.98 3.05
N VAL A 48 29.09 39.55 1.89
CA VAL A 48 28.26 39.13 0.75
C VAL A 48 27.41 37.91 1.12
N ILE A 49 27.99 36.90 1.78
CA ILE A 49 27.27 35.72 2.26
C ILE A 49 26.13 36.12 3.21
N ASN A 50 26.41 36.96 4.20
CA ASN A 50 25.42 37.42 5.17
C ASN A 50 24.28 38.19 4.47
N ARG A 51 24.62 39.08 3.52
CA ARG A 51 23.60 39.81 2.75
C ARG A 51 22.71 38.89 1.93
N PHE A 52 23.29 37.87 1.28
CA PHE A 52 22.51 36.87 0.56
C PHE A 52 21.62 36.03 1.49
N GLN A 53 22.09 35.72 2.71
CA GLN A 53 21.30 35.01 3.72
C GLN A 53 20.12 35.86 4.21
N GLU A 54 20.34 37.16 4.46
CA GLU A 54 19.29 38.12 4.82
C GLU A 54 18.23 38.27 3.73
N GLU A 55 18.66 38.41 2.46
CA GLU A 55 17.75 38.57 1.31
C GLU A 55 16.91 37.31 1.03
N LEU A 56 17.50 36.12 1.21
CA LEU A 56 16.82 34.84 1.03
C LEU A 56 16.03 34.39 2.28
N GLY A 57 16.18 35.09 3.42
CA GLY A 57 15.60 34.70 4.70
C GLY A 57 16.08 33.33 5.19
N TYR A 58 17.30 32.94 4.82
CA TYR A 58 17.89 31.63 5.12
C TYR A 58 19.14 31.81 5.98
N ASP A 59 19.02 31.63 7.30
CA ASP A 59 20.18 31.57 8.19
C ASP A 59 20.81 30.18 8.13
N LEU A 60 22.03 30.11 7.60
CA LEU A 60 22.79 28.85 7.49
C LEU A 60 23.01 28.20 8.87
N LYS A 61 23.00 28.99 9.95
CA LYS A 61 23.16 28.51 11.34
C LYS A 61 21.86 27.98 11.95
N GLU A 62 20.69 28.29 11.37
CA GLU A 62 19.37 27.92 11.92
C GLU A 62 18.92 26.50 11.54
N ASN A 63 19.65 25.84 10.64
CA ASN A 63 19.35 24.49 10.12
C ASN A 63 19.36 23.36 11.16
N ALA A 64 19.68 23.62 12.43
CA ALA A 64 19.56 22.62 13.47
C ALA A 64 18.17 22.56 14.13
N LYS A 65 17.32 23.60 14.03
CA LYS A 65 16.11 23.67 14.90
C LYS A 65 14.82 24.26 14.31
N SER A 66 14.79 24.92 13.16
CA SER A 66 13.60 25.73 12.76
C SER A 66 12.63 25.14 11.74
N GLN A 67 12.79 23.89 11.28
CA GLN A 67 11.90 23.31 10.25
C GLN A 67 10.41 23.17 10.63
N GLN A 68 9.97 23.50 11.86
CA GLN A 68 8.62 23.18 12.31
C GLN A 68 7.57 24.32 12.26
N THR A 69 7.89 25.56 11.88
CA THR A 69 6.94 26.69 12.07
C THR A 69 6.62 27.59 10.86
N ASP A 70 6.86 27.18 9.61
CA ASP A 70 6.30 27.89 8.46
C ASP A 70 4.96 27.27 7.97
N PRO A 71 3.80 27.93 8.14
CA PRO A 71 2.53 27.47 7.59
C PRO A 71 2.51 27.39 6.05
N LYS A 72 3.36 28.14 5.33
CA LYS A 72 3.54 27.96 3.88
C LYS A 72 4.30 26.68 3.55
N GLY A 73 5.32 26.32 4.34
CA GLY A 73 6.02 25.04 4.27
C GLY A 73 5.08 23.83 4.41
N LYS A 74 4.19 23.85 5.41
CA LYS A 74 3.16 22.80 5.60
C LYS A 74 2.23 22.68 4.39
N LYS A 75 1.77 23.79 3.80
CA LYS A 75 0.93 23.78 2.58
C LYS A 75 1.68 23.19 1.38
N ARG A 76 2.96 23.53 1.20
CA ARG A 76 3.81 22.96 0.14
C ARG A 76 4.00 21.45 0.32
N PHE A 77 4.25 21.00 1.54
CA PHE A 77 4.40 19.57 1.84
C PHE A 77 3.12 18.77 1.53
N ILE A 78 1.95 19.24 1.99
CA ILE A 78 0.65 18.59 1.70
C ILE A 78 0.40 18.50 0.19
N LEU A 79 0.74 19.57 -0.56
CA LEU A 79 0.62 19.55 -2.02
C LEU A 79 1.52 18.50 -2.66
N LEU A 80 2.79 18.41 -2.23
CA LEU A 80 3.73 17.40 -2.73
C LEU A 80 3.28 15.97 -2.42
N GLU A 81 2.76 15.73 -1.21
CA GLU A 81 2.18 14.45 -0.83
C GLU A 81 0.99 14.08 -1.73
N LYS A 82 0.13 15.05 -2.04
CA LYS A 82 -1.01 14.85 -2.94
C LYS A 82 -0.57 14.59 -4.40
N ILE A 83 0.47 15.27 -4.88
CA ILE A 83 1.05 15.00 -6.21
C ILE A 83 1.63 13.57 -6.24
N ALA A 84 2.33 13.16 -5.19
CA ALA A 84 2.89 11.82 -5.08
C ALA A 84 1.79 10.74 -5.07
N SER A 85 0.68 10.98 -4.35
CA SER A 85 -0.45 10.06 -4.34
C SER A 85 -1.12 9.95 -5.71
N PHE A 86 -1.32 11.06 -6.43
CA PHE A 86 -1.81 11.04 -7.81
C PHE A 86 -0.85 10.30 -8.75
N SER A 87 0.46 10.50 -8.63
CA SER A 87 1.44 9.78 -9.44
C SER A 87 1.39 8.27 -9.20
N LYS A 88 1.21 7.83 -7.95
CA LYS A 88 1.06 6.41 -7.59
C LYS A 88 -0.24 5.82 -8.14
N ASP A 89 -1.34 6.56 -8.05
CA ASP A 89 -2.63 6.15 -8.62
C ASP A 89 -2.54 6.03 -10.15
N ALA A 90 -1.94 7.02 -10.82
CA ALA A 90 -1.73 7.00 -12.27
C ALA A 90 -0.91 5.76 -12.71
N LYS A 91 0.16 5.40 -12.00
CA LYS A 91 0.93 4.18 -12.27
C LYS A 91 0.10 2.90 -12.11
N THR A 92 -0.75 2.85 -11.10
CA THR A 92 -1.64 1.69 -10.88
C THR A 92 -2.66 1.57 -12.02
N LYS A 93 -3.25 2.69 -12.44
CA LYS A 93 -4.19 2.71 -13.58
C LYS A 93 -3.50 2.33 -14.88
N GLU A 94 -2.29 2.82 -15.13
CA GLU A 94 -1.50 2.44 -16.31
C GLU A 94 -1.26 0.93 -16.36
N LYS A 95 -0.90 0.33 -15.21
CA LYS A 95 -0.76 -1.13 -15.12
C LYS A 95 -2.08 -1.84 -15.45
N HIS A 96 -3.20 -1.40 -14.89
CA HIS A 96 -4.50 -2.01 -15.21
C HIS A 96 -4.87 -1.87 -16.69
N LEU A 97 -4.58 -0.72 -17.32
CA LEU A 97 -4.83 -0.53 -18.75
C LEU A 97 -3.95 -1.45 -19.60
N TYR A 98 -2.69 -1.63 -19.22
CA TYR A 98 -1.79 -2.58 -19.86
C TYR A 98 -2.32 -4.03 -19.74
N ASP A 99 -2.73 -4.44 -18.54
CA ASP A 99 -3.29 -5.77 -18.31
C ASP A 99 -4.57 -5.99 -19.15
N ILE A 100 -5.45 -4.97 -19.24
CA ILE A 100 -6.65 -5.01 -20.10
C ILE A 100 -6.26 -5.12 -21.57
N LEU A 101 -5.25 -4.38 -22.03
CA LEU A 101 -4.80 -4.41 -23.41
C LEU A 101 -4.23 -5.78 -23.79
N CYS A 102 -3.40 -6.37 -22.92
CA CYS A 102 -2.89 -7.74 -23.10
C CYS A 102 -4.04 -8.74 -23.16
N TRP A 103 -4.98 -8.65 -22.23
CA TRP A 103 -6.16 -9.52 -22.21
C TRP A 103 -6.98 -9.38 -23.50
N LEU A 104 -7.23 -8.16 -23.98
CA LEU A 104 -7.91 -7.93 -25.26
C LEU A 104 -7.15 -8.52 -26.45
N GLY A 105 -5.82 -8.48 -26.44
CA GLY A 105 -4.99 -9.14 -27.44
C GLY A 105 -5.16 -10.67 -27.42
N ASP A 106 -5.01 -11.28 -26.25
CA ASP A 106 -5.15 -12.73 -26.08
C ASP A 106 -6.54 -13.24 -26.48
N TRP A 107 -7.59 -12.52 -26.08
CA TRP A 107 -8.96 -12.84 -26.46
C TRP A 107 -9.24 -12.54 -27.93
N GLY A 108 -8.66 -11.48 -28.49
CA GLY A 108 -8.75 -11.17 -29.91
C GLY A 108 -8.17 -12.28 -30.77
N ASP A 109 -7.00 -12.81 -30.41
CA ASP A 109 -6.35 -13.93 -31.12
C ASP A 109 -7.17 -15.22 -30.96
N THR A 110 -7.65 -15.51 -29.75
CA THR A 110 -8.50 -16.69 -29.47
C THR A 110 -9.80 -16.64 -30.27
N LEU A 111 -10.46 -15.48 -30.27
CA LEU A 111 -11.72 -15.27 -30.99
C LEU A 111 -11.49 -15.31 -32.50
N THR A 112 -10.40 -14.75 -33.01
CA THR A 112 -10.06 -14.80 -34.44
C THR A 112 -9.77 -16.22 -34.91
N HIS A 113 -9.16 -17.05 -34.05
CA HIS A 113 -8.97 -18.48 -34.31
C HIS A 113 -10.31 -19.25 -34.35
N GLU A 114 -11.23 -18.98 -33.42
CA GLU A 114 -12.55 -19.65 -33.35
C GLU A 114 -13.58 -19.14 -34.38
N ILE A 115 -13.53 -17.85 -34.72
CA ILE A 115 -14.42 -17.18 -35.69
C ILE A 115 -13.78 -17.11 -37.08
N GLY A 116 -12.64 -17.78 -37.31
CA GLY A 116 -11.89 -17.72 -38.57
C GLY A 116 -12.76 -17.84 -39.84
N PRO A 117 -12.26 -17.42 -41.01
CA PRO A 117 -13.06 -17.11 -42.23
C PRO A 117 -13.66 -18.33 -42.95
N ARG A 118 -14.11 -19.34 -42.22
CA ARG A 118 -14.44 -20.69 -42.67
C ARG A 118 -15.82 -21.19 -42.25
N LYS A 119 -16.64 -20.41 -41.55
CA LYS A 119 -18.04 -20.79 -41.35
C LYS A 119 -18.79 -20.50 -42.64
N SER A 120 -19.44 -21.51 -43.20
CA SER A 120 -20.41 -21.27 -44.27
C SER A 120 -21.54 -20.40 -43.72
N GLU A 121 -22.26 -19.68 -44.59
CA GLU A 121 -23.45 -18.89 -44.21
C GLU A 121 -24.48 -19.73 -43.41
N GLU A 122 -24.51 -21.03 -43.67
CA GLU A 122 -25.38 -22.01 -43.01
C GLU A 122 -24.88 -22.40 -41.60
N GLU A 123 -23.57 -22.53 -41.40
CA GLU A 123 -22.96 -22.75 -40.07
C GLU A 123 -23.06 -21.50 -39.18
N GLU A 124 -23.03 -20.31 -39.78
CA GLU A 124 -23.23 -19.04 -39.07
C GLU A 124 -24.69 -18.86 -38.63
N ALA A 125 -25.65 -19.12 -39.53
CA ALA A 125 -27.08 -19.05 -39.21
C ALA A 125 -27.51 -20.05 -38.12
N THR A 126 -26.95 -21.27 -38.12
CA THR A 126 -27.23 -22.28 -37.08
C THR A 126 -26.61 -21.90 -35.73
N LEU A 127 -25.47 -21.22 -35.72
CA LEU A 127 -24.86 -20.71 -34.50
C LEU A 127 -25.68 -19.54 -33.92
N ASP A 128 -26.13 -18.62 -34.76
CA ASP A 128 -26.99 -17.50 -34.35
C ASP A 128 -28.33 -17.98 -33.79
N GLU A 129 -28.97 -18.97 -34.44
CA GLU A 129 -30.18 -19.61 -33.91
C GLU A 129 -29.92 -20.25 -32.53
N TRP A 130 -28.81 -20.97 -32.37
CA TRP A 130 -28.44 -21.57 -31.09
C TRP A 130 -28.19 -20.51 -30.01
N ILE A 131 -27.52 -19.40 -30.33
CA ILE A 131 -27.28 -18.27 -29.43
C ILE A 131 -28.62 -17.65 -29.01
N GLU A 132 -29.50 -17.35 -29.95
CA GLU A 132 -30.80 -16.73 -29.69
C GLU A 132 -31.67 -17.62 -28.78
N VAL A 133 -31.72 -18.93 -29.08
CA VAL A 133 -32.46 -19.89 -28.26
C VAL A 133 -31.87 -19.97 -26.85
N THR A 134 -30.54 -20.02 -26.74
CA THR A 134 -29.86 -20.14 -25.45
C THR A 134 -30.03 -18.89 -24.60
N GLU A 135 -29.92 -17.70 -25.19
CA GLU A 135 -30.11 -16.41 -24.49
C GLU A 135 -31.52 -16.29 -23.90
N LYS A 136 -32.55 -16.80 -24.59
CA LYS A 136 -33.94 -16.79 -24.10
C LYS A 136 -34.22 -17.87 -23.06
N VAL A 137 -33.73 -19.10 -23.28
CA VAL A 137 -34.14 -20.27 -22.50
C VAL A 137 -33.30 -20.46 -21.23
N LEU A 138 -32.01 -20.11 -21.26
CA LEU A 138 -31.09 -20.33 -20.14
C LEU A 138 -31.50 -19.53 -18.88
N PRO A 139 -31.81 -18.22 -18.96
CA PRO A 139 -32.23 -17.46 -17.77
C PRO A 139 -33.50 -18.01 -17.13
N LEU A 140 -34.48 -18.40 -17.95
CA LEU A 140 -35.73 -18.99 -17.49
C LEU A 140 -35.49 -20.32 -16.77
N SER A 141 -34.62 -21.17 -17.32
CA SER A 141 -34.24 -22.45 -16.72
C SER A 141 -33.53 -22.27 -15.38
N LEU A 142 -32.63 -21.28 -15.27
CA LEU A 142 -31.95 -20.94 -14.02
C LEU A 142 -32.91 -20.39 -12.96
N ILE A 143 -33.90 -19.58 -13.36
CA ILE A 143 -34.94 -19.08 -12.44
C ILE A 143 -35.81 -20.24 -11.95
N ALA A 144 -36.24 -21.12 -12.86
CA ALA A 144 -37.07 -22.27 -12.52
C ALA A 144 -36.35 -23.22 -11.55
N THR A 145 -35.08 -23.54 -11.82
CA THR A 145 -34.26 -24.38 -10.94
C THR A 145 -34.04 -23.73 -9.58
N LYS A 146 -33.73 -22.43 -9.51
CA LYS A 146 -33.62 -21.68 -8.24
C LYS A 146 -34.90 -21.78 -7.41
N ARG A 147 -36.07 -21.50 -8.01
CA ARG A 147 -37.37 -21.61 -7.33
C ARG A 147 -37.69 -23.02 -6.87
N GLY A 148 -37.33 -24.03 -7.67
CA GLY A 148 -37.45 -25.44 -7.31
C GLY A 148 -36.62 -25.78 -6.07
N MET A 149 -35.36 -25.33 -6.03
CA MET A 149 -34.48 -25.51 -4.87
C MET A 149 -35.00 -24.81 -3.62
N GLU A 150 -35.50 -23.57 -3.73
CA GLU A 150 -36.12 -22.84 -2.62
C GLU A 150 -37.34 -23.58 -2.06
N SER A 151 -38.20 -24.09 -2.96
CA SER A 151 -39.39 -24.86 -2.58
C SER A 151 -39.02 -26.16 -1.88
N LEU A 152 -38.03 -26.89 -2.40
CA LEU A 152 -37.52 -28.10 -1.78
C LEU A 152 -36.93 -27.82 -0.40
N THR A 153 -36.16 -26.73 -0.27
CA THR A 153 -35.58 -26.29 1.01
C THR A 153 -36.65 -25.99 2.05
N ALA A 154 -37.73 -25.30 1.64
CA ALA A 154 -38.87 -25.02 2.51
C ALA A 154 -39.60 -26.30 2.95
N LEU A 155 -39.83 -27.23 2.03
CA LEU A 155 -40.45 -28.53 2.33
C LEU A 155 -39.60 -29.35 3.30
N CYS A 156 -38.29 -29.47 3.06
CA CYS A 156 -37.39 -30.16 3.98
C CYS A 156 -37.38 -29.50 5.37
N SER A 157 -37.34 -28.17 5.43
CA SER A 157 -37.35 -27.42 6.70
C SER A 157 -38.64 -27.65 7.49
N THR A 158 -39.80 -27.61 6.82
CA THR A 158 -41.10 -27.86 7.47
C THR A 158 -41.24 -29.30 7.94
N LEU A 159 -40.74 -30.27 7.18
CA LEU A 159 -40.74 -31.69 7.56
C LEU A 159 -39.86 -31.94 8.78
N ILE A 160 -38.64 -31.40 8.79
CA ILE A 160 -37.69 -31.51 9.92
C ILE A 160 -38.28 -30.86 11.19
N GLU A 161 -38.83 -29.66 11.08
CA GLU A 161 -39.44 -28.96 12.21
C GLU A 161 -40.71 -29.68 12.72
N GLY A 162 -41.51 -30.25 11.81
CA GLY A 162 -42.66 -31.08 12.14
C GLY A 162 -42.27 -32.36 12.90
N GLN A 163 -41.19 -33.03 12.47
CA GLN A 163 -40.64 -34.21 13.15
C GLN A 163 -40.12 -33.85 14.54
N LYS A 164 -39.40 -32.73 14.68
CA LYS A 164 -38.91 -32.20 15.96
C LYS A 164 -40.07 -31.91 16.93
N LYS A 165 -41.11 -31.21 16.48
CA LYS A 165 -42.31 -30.91 17.28
C LYS A 165 -43.06 -32.19 17.70
N ARG A 166 -43.16 -33.19 16.82
CA ARG A 166 -43.77 -34.49 17.15
C ARG A 166 -42.96 -35.26 18.20
N SER A 167 -41.64 -35.28 18.07
CA SER A 167 -40.72 -35.89 19.04
C SER A 167 -40.77 -35.20 20.41
N GLN A 168 -40.84 -33.87 20.44
CA GLN A 168 -41.02 -33.12 21.69
C GLN A 168 -42.39 -33.38 22.34
N ARG A 169 -43.47 -33.47 21.55
CA ARG A 169 -44.82 -33.80 22.04
C ARG A 169 -44.92 -35.20 22.63
N THR A 170 -44.27 -36.21 22.03
CA THR A 170 -44.25 -37.57 22.61
C THR A 170 -43.42 -37.62 23.89
N LYS A 171 -42.26 -36.96 23.94
CA LYS A 171 -41.45 -36.83 25.16
C LYS A 171 -42.22 -36.14 26.30
N GLY A 172 -42.94 -35.05 26.00
CA GLY A 172 -43.76 -34.32 26.97
C GLY A 172 -45.08 -34.99 27.37
N ARG A 173 -45.62 -35.90 26.54
CA ARG A 173 -46.76 -36.77 26.92
C ARG A 173 -46.31 -37.92 27.82
N ASN A 174 -45.19 -38.56 27.50
CA ASN A 174 -44.62 -39.62 28.34
C ASN A 174 -44.24 -39.09 29.73
N ALA A 175 -43.67 -37.89 29.82
CA ALA A 175 -43.39 -37.23 31.11
C ALA A 175 -44.66 -36.93 31.93
N ARG A 176 -45.77 -36.52 31.29
CA ARG A 176 -47.05 -36.28 31.97
C ARG A 176 -47.75 -37.57 32.40
N ASN A 177 -47.65 -38.64 31.61
CA ASN A 177 -48.18 -39.95 31.98
C ASN A 177 -47.39 -40.58 33.15
N LEU A 178 -46.09 -40.28 33.28
CA LEU A 178 -45.28 -40.66 34.45
C LEU A 178 -45.62 -39.82 35.70
N GLN A 179 -46.16 -38.62 35.54
CA GLN A 179 -46.59 -37.74 36.63
C GLN A 179 -48.04 -38.02 37.10
N MET A 180 -48.84 -38.73 36.30
CA MET A 180 -50.12 -39.33 36.73
C MET A 180 -49.85 -40.56 37.61
N ASN A 181 -49.61 -40.28 38.89
CA ASN A 181 -49.68 -41.12 40.08
C ASN A 181 -49.57 -42.67 39.91
N PRO A 182 -48.42 -43.30 40.21
CA PRO A 182 -48.30 -44.77 40.27
C PRO A 182 -49.24 -45.43 41.31
N LEU A 183 -49.80 -44.67 42.26
CA LEU A 183 -50.80 -45.19 43.22
C LEU A 183 -52.17 -45.50 42.59
N SER A 184 -52.48 -44.90 41.43
CA SER A 184 -53.76 -45.15 40.73
C SER A 184 -53.79 -46.47 39.95
N LEU A 185 -52.61 -46.97 39.57
CA LEU A 185 -52.46 -48.27 38.90
C LEU A 185 -52.42 -49.43 39.91
N LEU A 186 -51.87 -49.21 41.11
CA LEU A 186 -51.85 -50.24 42.16
C LEU A 186 -53.23 -50.45 42.81
N LYS A 187 -54.05 -49.40 42.97
CA LYS A 187 -55.41 -49.54 43.53
C LYS A 187 -56.36 -50.36 42.65
N LYS A 188 -56.19 -50.35 41.33
CA LYS A 188 -57.03 -51.16 40.42
C LYS A 188 -56.66 -52.65 40.43
N SER A 189 -55.41 -53.00 40.72
CA SER A 189 -55.01 -54.41 40.81
C SER A 189 -55.39 -55.05 42.15
N GLN A 190 -55.55 -54.26 43.22
CA GLN A 190 -55.91 -54.77 44.56
C GLN A 190 -57.43 -54.83 44.82
N ALA A 191 -58.24 -54.09 44.04
CA ALA A 191 -59.70 -54.11 44.17
C ALA A 191 -60.40 -55.28 43.44
N SER A 192 -59.67 -56.10 42.68
CA SER A 192 -60.24 -57.25 41.94
C SER A 192 -59.99 -58.61 42.61
N HIS A 193 -59.29 -58.65 43.76
CA HIS A 193 -58.93 -59.92 44.42
C HIS A 193 -59.47 -60.10 45.84
N SER A 194 -60.38 -59.25 46.31
CA SER A 194 -61.04 -59.48 47.59
C SER A 194 -62.50 -59.03 47.50
N LEU A 195 -63.34 -59.95 47.03
CA LEU A 195 -64.75 -60.16 47.37
C LEU A 195 -65.39 -61.05 46.29
N GLU A 196 -65.22 -62.37 46.43
CA GLU A 196 -66.32 -63.30 46.11
C GLU A 196 -66.50 -64.28 47.29
N PRO A 197 -67.75 -64.69 47.57
CA PRO A 197 -68.17 -65.24 48.85
C PRO A 197 -68.13 -66.77 48.88
N LYS A 198 -68.20 -67.33 50.09
CA LYS A 198 -68.59 -68.72 50.34
C LYS A 198 -70.02 -68.74 50.85
#